data_AF-A0A9P3IZ68-F1
#
_entry.id   AF-A0A9P3IZ68-F1
#
_cell.length_a   1.000
_cell.length_b   1.000
_cell.length_c   1.000
_cell.angle_alpha   90.00
_cell.angle_beta   90.00
_cell.angle_gamma   90.00
#
_symmetry.space_group_name_H-M   'P 1'
#
loop_
_entity.id
_entity.type
_entity.pdbx_description
1 polymer ?
#
loop_
_entity_poly.entity_id
_entity_poly.type
_entity_poly.pdbx_seq_one_letter_code
_entity_poly.pdbx_strand_id
1 'polypeptide(L)'
;MVYFLPLSHPEPVFAFSTSLHASPLSTSFFSLSLVVCPLLLHLYAQYSDSAINQFGPGRPNVRTLVKPLLGLFHCEPGAGKWRRLIDTEIRQAKTIDHLLSLTLHAFPPHVLDAPPSSFLSHPTSPSSPTLATPPPAPAPALSAGG
;
A
#
# COMPACT_ATOMS: atom_id res chain seq x y z
N MET A 1 24.50 -70.06 3.99
CA MET A 1 23.49 -70.24 5.05
C MET A 1 22.99 -68.87 5.47
N VAL A 2 21.68 -68.73 5.42
CA VAL A 2 20.90 -67.53 5.68
C VAL A 2 20.68 -67.43 7.18
N TYR A 3 20.81 -66.24 7.78
CA TYR A 3 20.10 -65.91 9.01
C TYR A 3 19.33 -64.61 8.82
N PHE A 4 18.05 -64.69 9.15
CA PHE A 4 17.00 -63.69 8.93
C PHE A 4 16.42 -63.35 10.33
N LEU A 5 16.42 -62.05 10.69
CA LEU A 5 15.58 -61.35 11.69
C LEU A 5 15.64 -61.75 13.20
N PRO A 6 15.10 -60.97 14.17
CA PRO A 6 14.33 -59.70 14.07
C PRO A 6 14.63 -58.57 15.10
N LEU A 7 14.00 -57.40 14.83
CA LEU A 7 13.46 -56.37 15.74
C LEU A 7 14.39 -55.66 16.77
N SER A 8 14.54 -54.33 16.67
CA SER A 8 13.82 -53.34 17.50
C SER A 8 14.44 -51.92 17.38
N HIS A 9 13.73 -50.99 16.69
CA HIS A 9 13.36 -49.59 17.06
C HIS A 9 14.39 -48.62 17.75
N PRO A 10 14.26 -47.28 17.73
CA PRO A 10 13.58 -46.32 16.82
C PRO A 10 14.46 -45.17 16.24
N GLU A 11 13.89 -44.51 15.24
CA GLU A 11 14.00 -43.09 14.87
C GLU A 11 14.31 -42.11 16.03
N PRO A 12 15.16 -41.09 15.83
CA PRO A 12 15.18 -39.92 16.70
C PRO A 12 13.96 -39.03 16.41
N VAL A 13 12.85 -39.32 17.08
CA VAL A 13 11.80 -38.32 17.32
C VAL A 13 12.40 -37.22 18.19
N PHE A 14 12.76 -36.09 17.57
CA PHE A 14 12.98 -34.85 18.30
C PHE A 14 11.67 -34.44 18.95
N ALA A 15 11.55 -34.74 20.24
CA ALA A 15 10.49 -34.25 21.11
C ALA A 15 10.65 -32.73 21.27
N PHE A 16 9.99 -31.96 20.41
CA PHE A 16 9.70 -30.56 20.70
C PHE A 16 8.52 -30.53 21.66
N SER A 17 8.84 -30.57 22.96
CA SER A 17 7.88 -30.32 24.02
C SER A 17 7.55 -28.82 24.01
N THR A 18 6.49 -28.46 23.28
CA THR A 18 5.76 -27.22 23.53
C THR A 18 4.33 -27.59 23.81
N SER A 19 4.06 -27.93 25.06
CA SER A 19 2.73 -27.81 25.64
C SER A 19 2.36 -26.33 25.64
N LEU A 20 1.78 -25.87 24.54
CA LEU A 20 1.12 -24.56 24.45
C LEU A 20 -0.36 -24.84 24.27
N HIS A 21 -1.04 -24.95 25.40
CA HIS A 21 -2.49 -24.87 25.50
C HIS A 21 -2.89 -23.46 25.03
N ALA A 22 -3.02 -23.30 23.71
CA ALA A 22 -3.44 -22.07 23.08
C ALA A 22 -4.96 -21.98 23.16
N SER A 23 -5.44 -21.24 24.15
CA SER A 23 -6.82 -20.76 24.24
C SER A 23 -7.27 -20.11 22.92
N PRO A 24 -8.51 -20.34 22.45
CA PRO A 24 -9.05 -19.75 21.23
C PRO A 24 -9.60 -18.35 21.47
N LEU A 25 -8.83 -17.47 22.10
CA LEU A 25 -9.24 -16.09 22.32
C LEU A 25 -8.09 -15.14 21.99
N SER A 26 -8.33 -14.36 20.94
CA SER A 26 -7.65 -13.10 20.66
C SER A 26 -6.27 -13.19 20.01
N THR A 27 -6.22 -13.77 18.81
CA THR A 27 -5.23 -13.36 17.79
C THR A 27 -5.73 -12.10 17.04
N SER A 28 -6.31 -11.14 17.76
CA SER A 28 -6.52 -9.79 17.24
C SER A 28 -5.22 -8.98 17.36
N PHE A 29 -4.17 -9.46 16.70
CA PHE A 29 -2.92 -8.72 16.54
C PHE A 29 -2.51 -8.55 15.06
N PHE A 30 -3.34 -9.04 14.13
CA PHE A 30 -3.09 -8.89 12.69
C PHE A 30 -3.57 -7.56 12.09
N SER A 31 -4.27 -6.72 12.84
CA SER A 31 -5.08 -5.64 12.27
C SER A 31 -4.50 -4.22 12.40
N LEU A 32 -3.17 -4.09 12.25
CA LEU A 32 -2.52 -2.78 12.06
C LEU A 32 -1.33 -2.83 11.09
N SER A 33 -1.14 -3.94 10.37
CA SER A 33 -0.33 -3.87 9.15
C SER A 33 -1.16 -3.09 8.15
N LEU A 34 -0.63 -1.95 7.71
CA LEU A 34 -1.20 -1.09 6.67
C LEU A 34 -1.50 -1.96 5.44
N VAL A 35 -2.72 -2.47 5.32
CA VAL A 35 -3.04 -3.26 4.14
C VAL A 35 -3.15 -2.28 2.98
N VAL A 36 -2.20 -2.38 2.06
CA VAL A 36 -2.04 -1.45 0.94
C VAL A 36 -3.17 -1.71 -0.03
N CYS A 37 -4.16 -0.83 -0.04
CA CYS A 37 -5.27 -0.95 -0.98
C CYS A 37 -4.78 -0.70 -2.43
N PRO A 38 -5.34 -1.39 -3.44
CA PRO A 38 -4.91 -1.26 -4.84
C PRO A 38 -5.06 0.17 -5.37
N LEU A 39 -6.02 0.92 -4.81
CA LEU A 39 -6.26 2.31 -5.14
C LEU A 39 -5.04 3.19 -4.83
N LEU A 40 -4.34 2.96 -3.72
CA LEU A 40 -3.13 3.73 -3.38
C LEU A 40 -2.03 3.52 -4.43
N LEU A 41 -1.81 2.26 -4.82
CA LEU A 41 -0.81 1.93 -5.84
C LEU A 41 -1.16 2.54 -7.19
N HIS A 42 -2.44 2.50 -7.58
CA HIS A 42 -2.93 3.09 -8.83
C HIS A 42 -2.75 4.62 -8.86
N LEU A 43 -3.20 5.31 -7.81
CA LEU A 43 -3.04 6.76 -7.70
C LEU A 43 -1.57 7.19 -7.69
N TYR A 44 -0.74 6.42 -6.99
CA TYR A 44 0.70 6.69 -6.95
C TYR A 44 1.36 6.44 -8.31
N ALA A 45 0.97 5.41 -9.04
CA ALA A 45 1.46 5.14 -10.39
C ALA A 45 1.11 6.29 -11.33
N GLN A 46 -0.15 6.73 -11.34
CA GLN A 46 -0.60 7.86 -12.16
C GLN A 46 0.18 9.15 -11.85
N TYR A 47 0.34 9.48 -10.56
CA TYR A 47 1.16 10.60 -10.14
C TYR A 47 2.61 10.46 -10.63
N SER A 48 3.23 9.30 -10.38
CA SER A 48 4.63 9.06 -10.67
C SER A 48 4.92 9.11 -12.16
N ASP A 49 4.06 8.51 -12.97
CA ASP A 49 4.19 8.50 -14.43
C ASP A 49 4.09 9.92 -15.01
N SER A 50 3.20 10.74 -14.46
CA SER A 50 3.15 12.16 -14.80
C SER A 50 4.42 12.91 -14.38
N ALA A 51 5.03 12.50 -13.27
CA ALA A 51 6.20 13.14 -12.67
C ALA A 51 7.51 12.84 -13.40
N ILE A 52 7.57 11.81 -14.24
CA ILE A 52 8.79 11.41 -14.94
C ILE A 52 9.35 12.56 -15.79
N ASN A 53 10.65 12.84 -15.64
CA ASN A 53 11.37 13.91 -16.34
C ASN A 53 10.86 15.35 -16.10
N GLN A 54 9.96 15.59 -15.14
CA GLN A 54 9.43 16.94 -14.88
C GLN A 54 10.50 17.95 -14.43
N PHE A 55 11.63 17.48 -13.87
CA PHE A 55 12.73 18.35 -13.41
C PHE A 55 13.98 18.24 -14.30
N GLY A 56 13.79 17.81 -15.56
CA GLY A 56 14.85 17.67 -16.55
C GLY A 56 15.06 16.22 -17.00
N PRO A 57 15.96 16.02 -18.00
CA PRO A 57 16.16 14.71 -18.61
C PRO A 57 16.64 13.68 -17.58
N GLY A 58 15.87 12.60 -17.44
CA GLY A 58 16.14 11.50 -16.54
C GLY A 58 15.79 11.76 -15.07
N ARG A 59 15.11 12.87 -14.73
CA ARG A 59 14.81 13.23 -13.33
C ARG A 59 13.40 13.83 -13.11
N PRO A 60 12.60 13.26 -12.19
CA PRO A 60 12.79 11.96 -11.56
C PRO A 60 12.62 10.83 -12.60
N ASN A 61 13.32 9.71 -12.40
CA ASN A 61 13.11 8.49 -13.19
C ASN A 61 12.43 7.41 -12.35
N VAL A 62 12.03 6.32 -13.00
CA VAL A 62 11.38 5.16 -12.38
C VAL A 62 12.14 4.66 -11.14
N ARG A 63 13.48 4.62 -11.19
CA ARG A 63 14.32 4.17 -10.06
C ARG A 63 14.22 5.07 -8.84
N THR A 64 14.06 6.37 -9.03
CA THR A 64 13.82 7.30 -7.92
C THR A 64 12.39 7.19 -7.40
N LEU A 65 11.42 7.07 -8.31
CA LEU A 65 9.99 7.04 -8.00
C LEU A 65 9.53 5.73 -7.35
N VAL A 66 10.21 4.60 -7.57
CA VAL A 66 9.85 3.34 -6.90
C VAL A 66 10.23 3.31 -5.42
N LYS A 67 11.18 4.15 -4.97
CA LYS A 67 11.78 4.04 -3.62
C LYS A 67 10.74 4.09 -2.49
N PRO A 68 9.74 4.99 -2.51
CA PRO A 68 8.69 5.02 -1.48
C PRO A 68 7.85 3.74 -1.43
N LEU A 69 7.78 2.98 -2.53
CA LEU A 69 7.01 1.75 -2.60
C LEU A 69 7.71 0.56 -1.93
N LEU A 70 9.05 0.52 -1.90
CA LEU A 70 9.82 -0.64 -1.43
C LEU A 70 9.56 -1.01 0.04
N GLY A 71 9.13 -0.05 0.87
CA GLY A 71 8.80 -0.26 2.27
C GLY A 71 7.36 -0.65 2.55
N LEU A 72 6.46 -0.55 1.56
CA LEU A 72 5.03 -0.70 1.77
C LEU A 72 4.64 -2.10 2.27
N PHE A 73 5.29 -3.14 1.76
CA PHE A 73 4.94 -4.53 2.06
C PHE A 73 5.91 -5.22 3.02
N HIS A 74 6.64 -4.48 3.88
CA HIS A 74 7.77 -5.05 4.62
C HIS A 74 7.47 -6.27 5.50
N CYS A 75 6.23 -6.40 6.00
CA CYS A 75 5.76 -7.53 6.82
C CYS A 75 4.87 -8.54 6.07
N GLU A 76 4.67 -8.36 4.76
CA GLU A 76 3.74 -9.19 3.99
C GLU A 76 4.42 -10.43 3.38
N PRO A 77 3.69 -11.56 3.26
CA PRO A 77 4.19 -12.73 2.55
C PRO A 77 4.47 -12.37 1.08
N GLY A 78 5.68 -12.67 0.61
CA GLY A 78 6.10 -12.35 -0.77
C GLY A 78 6.90 -11.04 -0.92
N ALA A 79 7.04 -10.23 0.13
CA ALA A 79 7.76 -8.95 0.08
C ALA A 79 9.21 -9.05 -0.40
N GLY A 80 9.93 -10.09 0.03
CA GLY A 80 11.30 -10.34 -0.42
C GLY A 80 11.38 -10.72 -1.90
N LYS A 81 10.40 -11.51 -2.38
CA LYS A 81 10.28 -11.87 -3.81
C LYS A 81 9.95 -10.64 -4.65
N TRP A 82 9.02 -9.82 -4.18
CA TRP A 82 8.62 -8.59 -4.85
C TRP A 82 9.80 -7.61 -5.03
N ARG A 83 10.61 -7.39 -3.99
CA ARG A 83 11.82 -6.55 -4.10
C ARG A 83 12.78 -7.05 -5.17
N ARG A 84 13.03 -8.37 -5.22
CA ARG A 84 13.89 -8.98 -6.26
C ARG A 84 13.31 -8.83 -7.67
N LEU A 85 12.01 -8.94 -7.83
CA LEU A 85 11.34 -8.69 -9.11
C LEU A 85 11.47 -7.22 -9.52
N ILE A 86 11.26 -6.28 -8.59
CA ILE A 86 11.53 -4.86 -8.87
C ILE A 86 12.98 -4.66 -9.33
N ASP A 87 13.96 -5.18 -8.60
CA ASP A 87 15.38 -5.03 -8.97
C ASP A 87 15.71 -5.59 -10.36
N THR A 88 14.96 -6.60 -10.80
CA THR A 88 15.09 -7.22 -12.12
C THR A 88 14.44 -6.36 -13.20
N GLU A 89 13.18 -5.97 -12.99
CA GLU A 89 12.33 -5.34 -14.00
C GLU A 89 12.54 -3.82 -14.13
N ILE A 90 13.10 -3.16 -13.12
CA ILE A 90 13.27 -1.70 -13.08
C ILE A 90 14.14 -1.13 -14.20
N ARG A 91 14.98 -1.95 -14.82
CA ARG A 91 15.81 -1.55 -15.96
C ARG A 91 15.03 -1.48 -17.26
N GLN A 92 13.94 -2.24 -17.36
CA GLN A 92 13.09 -2.33 -18.54
C GLN A 92 11.85 -1.44 -18.42
N ALA A 93 11.36 -1.23 -17.20
CA ALA A 93 10.19 -0.41 -16.95
C ALA A 93 10.46 1.08 -17.23
N LYS A 94 9.60 1.67 -18.07
CA LYS A 94 9.61 3.11 -18.38
C LYS A 94 8.62 3.91 -17.54
N THR A 95 7.67 3.23 -16.90
CA THR A 95 6.63 3.79 -16.04
C THR A 95 6.52 2.96 -14.76
N ILE A 96 6.00 3.57 -13.70
CA ILE A 96 5.65 2.89 -12.44
C ILE A 96 4.47 1.94 -12.66
N ASP A 97 3.48 2.31 -13.47
CA ASP A 97 2.36 1.42 -13.78
C ASP A 97 2.83 0.10 -14.44
N HIS A 98 3.73 0.20 -15.43
CA HIS A 98 4.32 -0.98 -16.05
C HIS A 98 5.18 -1.78 -15.08
N LEU A 99 5.95 -1.13 -14.20
CA LEU A 99 6.72 -1.82 -13.17
C LEU A 99 5.82 -2.59 -12.19
N LEU A 100 4.69 -2.01 -11.80
CA LEU A 100 3.75 -2.65 -10.88
C LEU A 100 3.06 -3.85 -11.52
N SER A 101 2.61 -3.74 -12.78
CA SER A 101 1.98 -4.88 -13.49
C SER A 101 2.92 -6.08 -13.62
N LEU A 102 4.22 -5.85 -13.79
CA LEU A 102 5.23 -6.91 -13.86
C LEU A 102 5.53 -7.55 -12.50
N THR A 103 5.33 -6.85 -11.39
CA THR A 103 5.87 -7.28 -10.08
C THR A 103 4.81 -7.67 -9.06
N LEU A 104 3.59 -7.12 -9.13
CA LEU A 104 2.56 -7.33 -8.10
C LEU A 104 2.02 -8.76 -8.02
N HIS A 105 2.21 -9.58 -9.06
CA HIS A 105 1.87 -11.02 -9.03
C HIS A 105 2.69 -11.83 -8.00
N ALA A 106 3.71 -11.21 -7.39
CA ALA A 106 4.51 -11.83 -6.32
C ALA A 106 3.73 -12.02 -5.01
N PHE A 107 2.65 -11.24 -4.81
CA PHE A 107 1.84 -11.27 -3.62
C PHE A 107 0.63 -12.20 -3.77
N PRO A 108 0.20 -12.88 -2.71
CA PRO A 108 -1.07 -13.58 -2.71
C PRO A 108 -2.24 -12.57 -2.77
N PRO A 109 -3.41 -12.97 -3.30
CA PRO A 109 -4.52 -12.03 -3.61
C PRO A 109 -4.97 -11.22 -2.40
N HIS A 110 -5.03 -11.84 -1.21
CA HIS A 110 -5.46 -11.19 0.02
C HIS A 110 -4.58 -10.01 0.49
N VAL A 111 -3.33 -9.91 0.05
CA VAL A 111 -2.44 -8.78 0.41
C VAL A 111 -2.86 -7.52 -0.34
N LEU A 112 -3.40 -7.68 -1.54
CA LEU A 112 -3.87 -6.58 -2.38
C LEU A 112 -5.37 -6.34 -2.20
N ASP A 113 -6.17 -7.31 -1.75
CA ASP A 113 -7.63 -7.19 -1.65
C ASP A 113 -8.15 -6.40 -0.43
N ALA A 114 -7.30 -5.62 0.26
CA ALA A 114 -7.82 -4.86 1.38
C ALA A 114 -8.77 -3.74 0.96
N PRO A 115 -9.87 -3.57 1.71
CA PRO A 115 -10.71 -2.41 1.52
C PRO A 115 -9.89 -1.14 1.79
N PRO A 116 -10.07 -0.09 0.96
CA PRO A 116 -9.48 1.20 1.27
C PRO A 116 -9.93 1.63 2.66
N SER A 117 -8.97 2.00 3.51
CA SER A 117 -9.28 2.41 4.89
C SER A 117 -10.31 3.53 4.85
N SER A 118 -11.43 3.34 5.55
CA SER A 118 -12.58 4.26 5.54
C SER A 118 -12.22 5.68 5.98
N PHE A 119 -11.01 5.93 6.47
CA PHE A 119 -10.46 7.24 6.77
C PHE A 119 -10.35 8.19 5.57
N LEU A 120 -10.38 7.70 4.33
CA LEU A 120 -10.55 8.55 3.13
C LEU A 120 -12.02 8.92 2.85
N SER A 121 -12.97 8.33 3.59
CA SER A 121 -14.37 8.76 3.64
C SER A 121 -14.44 9.99 4.54
N HIS A 122 -13.93 11.10 4.01
CA HIS A 122 -14.21 12.48 4.38
C HIS A 122 -15.03 12.69 5.68
N PRO A 123 -14.44 13.21 6.78
CA PRO A 123 -15.25 13.90 7.77
C PRO A 123 -15.89 15.10 7.06
N THR A 124 -17.20 15.03 6.90
CA THR A 124 -18.14 16.15 6.73
C THR A 124 -17.51 17.46 6.28
N SER A 125 -17.78 17.81 5.03
CA SER A 125 -17.65 19.17 4.51
C SER A 125 -18.49 20.03 5.46
N PRO A 126 -17.91 20.96 6.24
CA PRO A 126 -18.71 22.01 6.81
C PRO A 126 -19.22 22.83 5.62
N SER A 127 -20.50 22.64 5.31
CA SER A 127 -21.41 23.59 4.66
C SER A 127 -20.76 24.75 3.91
N SER A 128 -21.06 24.81 2.61
CA SER A 128 -20.92 25.96 1.73
C SER A 128 -20.91 27.31 2.46
N PRO A 129 -20.06 28.28 2.07
CA PRO A 129 -20.31 29.65 2.45
C PRO A 129 -21.68 30.03 1.86
N THR A 130 -22.67 30.22 2.74
CA THR A 130 -23.89 30.94 2.39
C THR A 130 -23.44 32.20 1.66
N LEU A 131 -23.85 32.31 0.40
CA LEU A 131 -23.81 33.53 -0.38
C LEU A 131 -24.63 34.58 0.38
N ALA A 132 -23.98 35.25 1.34
CA ALA A 132 -24.54 36.43 1.97
C ALA A 132 -24.61 37.49 0.87
N THR A 133 -25.83 37.76 0.44
CA THR A 133 -26.19 38.89 -0.40
C THR A 133 -25.43 40.12 0.06
N PRO A 134 -24.70 40.84 -0.82
CA PRO A 134 -24.13 42.12 -0.43
C PRO A 134 -25.27 43.05 0.02
N PRO A 135 -25.13 43.80 1.12
CA PRO A 135 -26.13 44.81 1.48
C PRO A 135 -26.26 45.81 0.32
N PRO A 136 -27.48 46.30 0.02
CA PRO A 136 -27.67 47.31 -1.01
C PRO A 136 -26.82 48.56 -0.69
N ALA A 137 -26.09 49.04 -1.70
CA ALA A 137 -25.27 50.23 -1.59
C ALA A 137 -26.11 51.43 -1.08
N PRO A 138 -25.57 52.26 -0.17
CA PRO A 138 -26.22 53.52 0.17
C PRO A 138 -26.29 54.41 -1.07
N ALA A 139 -27.49 54.95 -1.35
CA ALA A 139 -27.74 55.87 -2.44
C ALA A 139 -26.80 57.09 -2.39
N PRO A 140 -26.40 57.66 -3.54
CA PRO A 140 -25.60 58.88 -3.55
C PRO A 140 -26.40 60.03 -2.92
N ALA A 141 -25.86 60.60 -1.85
CA ALA A 141 -26.35 61.86 -1.31
C ALA A 141 -26.18 62.94 -2.38
N LEU A 142 -27.31 63.38 -2.95
CA LEU A 142 -27.40 64.59 -3.74
C LEU A 142 -26.87 65.77 -2.91
N SER A 143 -25.71 66.28 -3.30
CA SER A 143 -25.23 67.60 -2.87
C SER A 143 -26.27 68.63 -3.29
N ALA A 144 -27.02 69.15 -2.33
CA ALA A 144 -27.81 70.35 -2.50
C ALA A 144 -26.85 71.53 -2.66
N GLY A 145 -26.87 72.15 -3.83
CA GLY A 145 -26.41 73.52 -4.01
C GLY A 145 -27.44 74.50 -3.44
N GLY A 146 -26.94 75.55 -2.81
CA GLY A 146 -27.69 76.66 -2.21
C GLY A 146 -26.78 77.48 -1.34
#